data_AF-A0A1W9SEC7-F1
#
_entry.id   AF-A0A1W9SEC7-F1
#
_cell.length_a   1.000
_cell.length_b   1.000
_cell.length_c   1.000
_cell.angle_alpha   90.00
_cell.angle_beta   90.00
_cell.angle_gamma   90.00
#
_symmetry.space_group_name_H-M   'P 1'
#
loop_
_entity.id
_entity.type
_entity.pdbx_description
1 polymer ?
#
loop_
_entity_poly.entity_id
_entity_poly.type
_entity_poly.pdbx_seq_one_letter_code
_entity_poly.pdbx_strand_id
1 'polypeptide(L)'
;MGKVFKNISFFIVTACITAGIFWLVFLDNQSKENVLEYSLNMLGKKLMAMVPESEQKNSVKTLYDDFVQQTKAQEVAPEKVEQVAANILNLSNLDTTLTPEQAEAVIQYSLQAPVTFERIEEQREKTESTFPNNQPEKQTTLNFSEKQWADLGIRIQKFSELNDELKILVQRNSSEPLPNQPRLHYHIDHGLRIAIDPTIKMKIKNRKQLREKMRHLEKQRLLEWRKDFRTEMECLRRDMQSLRKLKRLEELEKLKELRGLGSLEALKTLEGLEFIPPVINVDSIQSIVNKSLKEAGIGLGNNKKQN
;
A
#
# COMPACT_ATOMS: atom_id res chain seq x y z
N MET A 1 -65.55 19.30 17.59
CA MET A 1 -64.77 18.31 16.81
C MET A 1 -63.46 18.85 16.22
N GLY A 2 -63.40 20.06 15.66
CA GLY A 2 -62.20 20.54 14.95
C GLY A 2 -60.89 20.57 15.76
N LYS A 3 -60.94 20.87 17.07
CA LYS A 3 -59.74 20.93 17.92
C LYS A 3 -59.10 19.54 18.16
N VAL A 4 -59.93 18.50 18.28
CA VAL A 4 -59.47 17.11 18.45
C VAL A 4 -58.83 16.60 17.15
N PHE A 5 -59.45 16.89 16.01
CA PHE A 5 -58.93 16.48 14.69
C PHE A 5 -57.58 17.15 14.38
N LYS A 6 -57.40 18.43 14.75
CA LYS A 6 -56.14 19.16 14.59
C LYS A 6 -55.01 18.52 15.43
N ASN A 7 -55.30 18.09 16.65
CA ASN A 7 -54.31 17.43 17.51
C ASN A 7 -53.91 16.05 16.99
N ILE A 8 -54.87 15.26 16.47
CA ILE A 8 -54.60 13.95 15.86
C ILE A 8 -53.74 14.11 14.61
N SER A 9 -54.05 15.08 13.73
CA SER A 9 -53.27 15.34 12.52
C SER A 9 -51.81 15.72 12.84
N PHE A 10 -51.59 16.59 13.84
CA PHE A 10 -50.24 16.97 14.25
C PHE A 10 -49.44 15.78 14.81
N PHE A 11 -50.09 14.89 15.57
CA PHE A 11 -49.45 13.68 16.08
C PHE A 11 -49.01 12.73 14.97
N ILE A 12 -49.87 12.50 13.97
CA ILE A 12 -49.55 11.64 12.82
C ILE A 12 -48.37 12.21 12.03
N VAL A 13 -48.37 13.51 11.73
CA VAL A 13 -47.25 14.14 11.01
C VAL A 13 -45.95 14.00 11.79
N THR A 14 -45.98 14.23 13.11
CA THR A 14 -44.80 14.09 13.96
C THR A 14 -44.31 12.64 13.98
N ALA A 15 -45.20 11.66 14.12
CA ALA A 15 -44.86 10.24 14.08
C ALA A 15 -44.23 9.84 12.73
N CYS A 16 -44.79 10.30 11.61
CA CYS A 16 -44.25 10.05 10.28
C CYS A 16 -42.86 10.66 10.09
N ILE A 17 -42.62 11.88 10.56
CA ILE A 17 -41.29 12.52 10.50
C ILE A 17 -40.29 11.73 11.34
N THR A 18 -40.68 11.33 12.56
CA THR A 18 -39.79 10.59 13.46
C THR A 18 -39.44 9.20 12.89
N ALA A 19 -40.43 8.52 12.30
CA ALA A 19 -40.23 7.26 11.60
C ALA A 19 -39.35 7.43 10.36
N GLY A 20 -39.51 8.53 9.60
CA GLY A 20 -38.67 8.85 8.45
C GLY A 20 -37.20 9.12 8.85
N ILE A 21 -36.97 9.84 9.94
CA ILE A 21 -35.63 10.07 10.48
C ILE A 21 -35.02 8.75 10.97
N PHE A 22 -35.78 7.94 11.70
CA PHE A 22 -35.32 6.63 12.17
C PHE A 22 -34.97 5.70 10.99
N TRP A 23 -35.81 5.68 9.95
CA TRP A 23 -35.58 4.93 8.72
C TRP A 23 -34.32 5.40 7.99
N LEU A 24 -34.07 6.72 7.91
CA LEU A 24 -32.84 7.28 7.34
C LEU A 24 -31.59 6.87 8.13
N VAL A 25 -31.65 6.91 9.47
CA VAL A 25 -30.55 6.46 10.33
C VAL A 25 -30.32 4.95 10.23
N PHE A 26 -31.39 4.17 10.04
CA PHE A 26 -31.31 2.72 9.87
C PHE A 26 -30.74 2.34 8.50
N LEU A 27 -31.14 3.03 7.42
CA LEU A 27 -30.52 2.90 6.10
C LEU A 27 -29.02 3.26 6.13
N ASP A 28 -28.64 4.26 6.91
CA ASP A 28 -27.24 4.60 7.15
C ASP A 28 -26.49 3.55 8.01
N ASN A 29 -27.20 2.66 8.70
CA ASN A 29 -26.57 1.53 9.39
C ASN A 29 -26.47 0.29 8.50
N GLN A 30 -27.38 0.07 7.54
CA GLN A 30 -27.20 -0.94 6.50
C GLN A 30 -26.08 -0.57 5.51
N SER A 31 -25.85 0.73 5.26
CA SER A 31 -24.66 1.17 4.51
C SER A 31 -23.35 0.85 5.27
N LYS A 32 -23.42 0.72 6.60
CA LYS A 32 -22.31 0.25 7.45
C LYS A 32 -22.19 -1.27 7.51
N GLU A 33 -23.13 -2.05 7.02
CA GLU A 33 -23.00 -3.52 7.01
C GLU A 33 -21.89 -3.99 6.05
N ASN A 34 -21.55 -3.20 5.02
CA ASN A 34 -20.38 -3.45 4.18
C ASN A 34 -19.34 -2.32 4.26
N VAL A 35 -18.85 -2.00 5.47
CA VAL A 35 -17.75 -1.02 5.65
C VAL A 35 -16.58 -1.32 4.70
N LEU A 36 -16.30 -2.60 4.45
CA LEU A 36 -15.27 -3.03 3.50
C LEU A 36 -15.55 -2.53 2.07
N GLU A 37 -16.74 -2.78 1.53
CA GLU A 37 -17.13 -2.34 0.18
C GLU A 37 -17.03 -0.81 0.06
N TYR A 38 -17.52 -0.08 1.06
CA TYR A 38 -17.37 1.38 1.10
C TYR A 38 -15.90 1.82 1.07
N SER A 39 -15.06 1.17 1.88
CA SER A 39 -13.64 1.50 1.99
C SER A 39 -12.88 1.21 0.69
N LEU A 40 -13.16 0.09 0.05
CA LEU A 40 -12.59 -0.26 -1.25
C LEU A 40 -13.09 0.71 -2.33
N ASN A 41 -14.38 1.05 -2.36
CA ASN A 41 -14.90 2.04 -3.30
C ASN A 41 -14.22 3.41 -3.16
N MET A 42 -13.88 3.84 -1.93
CA MET A 42 -13.08 5.05 -1.72
C MET A 42 -11.67 4.93 -2.31
N LEU A 43 -11.00 3.80 -2.11
CA LEU A 43 -9.68 3.54 -2.70
C LEU A 43 -9.73 3.47 -4.23
N GLY A 44 -10.74 2.82 -4.80
CA GLY A 44 -10.98 2.76 -6.24
C GLY A 44 -11.13 4.15 -6.84
N LYS A 45 -11.92 5.03 -6.20
CA LYS A 45 -12.04 6.45 -6.62
C LYS A 45 -10.69 7.16 -6.61
N LYS A 46 -9.86 6.94 -5.58
CA LYS A 46 -8.50 7.52 -5.51
C LYS A 46 -7.61 7.00 -6.62
N LEU A 47 -7.62 5.69 -6.88
CA LEU A 47 -6.88 5.09 -7.98
C LEU A 47 -7.30 5.69 -9.33
N MET A 48 -8.61 5.76 -9.58
CA MET A 48 -9.16 6.32 -10.82
C MET A 48 -8.86 7.81 -10.98
N ALA A 49 -8.75 8.57 -9.88
CA ALA A 49 -8.37 9.98 -9.94
C ALA A 49 -6.90 10.19 -10.33
N MET A 50 -6.03 9.18 -10.13
CA MET A 50 -4.62 9.22 -10.55
C MET A 50 -4.43 8.80 -12.02
N VAL A 51 -5.41 8.13 -12.62
CA VAL A 51 -5.36 7.67 -14.02
C VAL A 51 -6.03 8.70 -14.94
N PRO A 52 -5.32 9.21 -15.96
CA PRO A 52 -5.87 10.19 -16.90
C PRO A 52 -7.05 9.60 -17.70
N GLU A 53 -7.98 10.46 -18.09
CA GLU A 53 -9.12 10.05 -18.94
C GLU A 53 -8.61 9.53 -20.28
N SER A 54 -8.81 8.22 -20.50
CA SER A 54 -8.39 7.49 -21.69
C SER A 54 -9.32 6.29 -21.88
N GLU A 55 -9.40 5.72 -23.07
CA GLU A 55 -10.20 4.51 -23.32
C GLU A 55 -9.78 3.34 -22.40
N GLN A 56 -8.49 3.26 -22.10
CA GLN A 56 -7.89 2.25 -21.22
C GLN A 56 -8.24 2.45 -19.73
N LYS A 57 -8.67 3.65 -19.30
CA LYS A 57 -9.12 3.88 -17.92
C LYS A 57 -10.29 2.96 -17.53
N ASN A 58 -11.15 2.62 -18.50
CA ASN A 58 -12.25 1.68 -18.30
C ASN A 58 -11.77 0.25 -18.01
N SER A 59 -10.63 -0.15 -18.55
CA SER A 59 -10.01 -1.45 -18.25
C SER A 59 -9.56 -1.49 -16.78
N VAL A 60 -8.87 -0.45 -16.30
CA VAL A 60 -8.48 -0.32 -14.88
C VAL A 60 -9.70 -0.35 -13.96
N LYS A 61 -10.76 0.36 -14.34
CA LYS A 61 -12.02 0.40 -13.58
C LYS A 61 -12.65 -0.99 -13.50
N THR A 62 -12.78 -1.68 -14.63
CA THR A 62 -13.37 -3.03 -14.70
C THR A 62 -12.58 -4.00 -13.84
N LEU A 63 -11.24 -4.00 -13.97
CA LEU A 63 -10.36 -4.83 -13.15
C LEU A 63 -10.51 -4.55 -11.65
N TYR A 64 -10.67 -3.28 -11.26
CA TYR A 64 -10.87 -2.90 -9.87
C TYR A 64 -12.26 -3.33 -9.36
N ASP A 65 -13.31 -3.12 -10.16
CA ASP A 65 -14.68 -3.52 -9.83
C ASP A 65 -14.76 -5.06 -9.65
N ASP A 66 -14.12 -5.83 -10.52
CA ASP A 66 -13.99 -7.29 -10.40
C ASP A 66 -13.30 -7.69 -9.09
N PHE A 67 -12.20 -7.02 -8.74
CA PHE A 67 -11.53 -7.24 -7.46
C PHE A 67 -12.45 -6.96 -6.25
N VAL A 68 -13.26 -5.89 -6.29
CA VAL A 68 -14.22 -5.58 -5.23
C VAL A 68 -15.30 -6.66 -5.14
N GLN A 69 -15.82 -7.15 -6.28
CA GLN A 69 -16.80 -8.23 -6.30
C GLN A 69 -16.24 -9.54 -5.75
N GLN A 70 -15.04 -9.95 -6.17
CA GLN A 70 -14.37 -11.14 -5.64
C GLN A 70 -14.09 -11.01 -4.13
N THR A 71 -13.71 -9.82 -3.68
CA THR A 71 -13.53 -9.56 -2.24
C THR A 71 -14.84 -9.70 -1.46
N LYS A 72 -15.96 -9.20 -2.02
CA LYS A 72 -17.29 -9.34 -1.43
C LYS A 72 -17.76 -10.80 -1.37
N ALA A 73 -17.43 -11.58 -2.40
CA ALA A 73 -17.64 -13.01 -2.44
C ALA A 73 -16.66 -13.80 -1.54
N GLN A 74 -15.73 -13.11 -0.86
CA GLN A 74 -14.67 -13.70 -0.02
C GLN A 74 -13.75 -14.66 -0.79
N GLU A 75 -13.62 -14.47 -2.10
CA GLU A 75 -12.74 -15.24 -2.99
C GLU A 75 -11.28 -14.77 -2.91
N VAL A 76 -11.07 -13.54 -2.42
CA VAL A 76 -9.75 -12.93 -2.24
C VAL A 76 -9.35 -13.06 -0.78
N ALA A 77 -8.14 -13.55 -0.51
CA ALA A 77 -7.62 -13.60 0.86
C ALA A 77 -7.50 -12.18 1.45
N PRO A 78 -7.87 -11.94 2.73
CA PRO A 78 -7.86 -10.60 3.33
C PRO A 78 -6.53 -9.87 3.24
N GLU A 79 -5.43 -10.61 3.26
CA GLU A 79 -4.10 -10.02 3.19
C GLU A 79 -3.77 -9.51 1.79
N LYS A 80 -4.37 -10.13 0.76
CA LYS A 80 -4.35 -9.59 -0.61
C LYS A 80 -5.14 -8.30 -0.71
N VAL A 81 -6.25 -8.21 0.00
CA VAL A 81 -7.07 -7.00 0.07
C VAL A 81 -6.28 -5.88 0.76
N GLU A 82 -5.60 -6.19 1.87
CA GLU A 82 -4.67 -5.27 2.52
C GLU A 82 -3.52 -4.85 1.58
N GLN A 83 -3.07 -5.75 0.70
CA GLN A 83 -2.00 -5.48 -0.26
C GLN A 83 -2.38 -4.52 -1.36
N VAL A 84 -3.54 -4.74 -1.96
CA VAL A 84 -4.11 -3.78 -2.91
C VAL A 84 -4.32 -2.43 -2.21
N ALA A 85 -4.85 -2.43 -0.98
CA ALA A 85 -5.08 -1.21 -0.22
C ALA A 85 -3.79 -0.44 0.10
N ALA A 86 -2.76 -1.11 0.62
CA ALA A 86 -1.45 -0.53 0.92
C ALA A 86 -0.84 0.09 -0.33
N ASN A 87 -0.88 -0.62 -1.45
CA ASN A 87 -0.30 -0.15 -2.70
C ASN A 87 -1.04 1.07 -3.26
N ILE A 88 -2.38 1.08 -3.26
CA ILE A 88 -3.15 2.26 -3.68
C ILE A 88 -2.87 3.46 -2.78
N LEU A 89 -2.83 3.27 -1.46
CA LEU A 89 -2.52 4.33 -0.51
C LEU A 89 -1.10 4.89 -0.73
N ASN A 90 -0.12 4.02 -0.94
CA ASN A 90 1.25 4.42 -1.28
C ASN A 90 1.32 5.23 -2.58
N LEU A 91 0.60 4.81 -3.62
CA LEU A 91 0.53 5.53 -4.89
C LEU A 91 -0.13 6.89 -4.73
N SER A 92 -1.17 6.99 -3.91
CA SER A 92 -1.87 8.27 -3.66
C SER A 92 -0.99 9.33 -2.97
N ASN A 93 0.13 8.90 -2.39
CA ASN A 93 1.16 9.76 -1.82
C ASN A 93 2.23 10.19 -2.83
N LEU A 94 2.24 9.58 -4.02
CA LEU A 94 3.03 10.08 -5.13
C LEU A 94 2.20 11.17 -5.82
N ASP A 95 2.71 12.39 -5.89
CA ASP A 95 2.09 13.47 -6.68
C ASP A 95 2.36 13.26 -8.18
N THR A 96 2.01 12.07 -8.68
CA THR A 96 2.24 11.64 -10.05
C THR A 96 0.97 11.02 -10.62
N THR A 97 0.66 11.34 -11.87
CA THR A 97 -0.34 10.61 -12.65
C THR A 97 0.19 9.20 -12.96
N LEU A 98 -0.71 8.22 -12.95
CA LEU A 98 -0.41 6.83 -13.29
C LEU A 98 -0.86 6.56 -14.72
N THR A 99 -0.08 5.81 -15.48
CA THR A 99 -0.62 5.25 -16.73
C THR A 99 -1.64 4.15 -16.39
N PRO A 100 -2.62 3.87 -17.27
CA PRO A 100 -3.55 2.77 -17.07
C PRO A 100 -2.84 1.44 -16.79
N GLU A 101 -1.75 1.13 -17.50
CA GLU A 101 -0.98 -0.10 -17.33
C GLU A 101 -0.28 -0.16 -15.97
N GLN A 102 0.17 0.98 -15.44
CA GLN A 102 0.75 1.05 -14.09
C GLN A 102 -0.31 0.76 -13.03
N ALA A 103 -1.51 1.31 -13.18
CA ALA A 103 -2.60 1.08 -12.26
C ALA A 103 -3.09 -0.38 -12.30
N GLU A 104 -3.20 -0.98 -13.48
CA GLU A 104 -3.51 -2.41 -13.64
C GLU A 104 -2.43 -3.30 -13.02
N ALA A 105 -1.16 -3.03 -13.30
CA ALA A 105 -0.04 -3.78 -12.75
C ALA A 105 -0.04 -3.76 -11.22
N VAL A 106 -0.44 -2.65 -10.61
CA VAL A 106 -0.56 -2.55 -9.15
C VAL A 106 -1.62 -3.51 -8.61
N ILE A 107 -2.80 -3.58 -9.24
CA ILE A 107 -3.87 -4.49 -8.80
C ILE A 107 -3.41 -5.94 -9.03
N GLN A 108 -2.97 -6.28 -10.24
CA GLN A 108 -2.59 -7.65 -10.61
C GLN A 108 -1.41 -8.17 -9.79
N TYR A 109 -0.34 -7.37 -9.64
CA TYR A 109 0.84 -7.77 -8.86
C TYR A 109 0.48 -7.99 -7.40
N SER A 110 -0.40 -7.16 -6.83
CA SER A 110 -0.89 -7.37 -5.47
C SER A 110 -1.63 -8.70 -5.33
N LEU A 111 -2.47 -9.05 -6.30
CA LEU A 111 -3.20 -10.32 -6.30
C LEU A 111 -2.29 -11.54 -6.53
N GLN A 112 -1.23 -11.41 -7.32
CA GLN A 112 -0.34 -12.52 -7.67
C GLN A 112 0.85 -12.70 -6.72
N ALA A 113 1.26 -11.67 -5.97
CA ALA A 113 2.46 -11.73 -5.14
C ALA A 113 2.42 -12.93 -4.17
N PRO A 114 3.49 -13.71 -3.97
CA PRO A 114 3.49 -14.68 -2.89
C PRO A 114 3.30 -13.93 -1.57
N VAL A 115 2.29 -14.33 -0.81
CA VAL A 115 2.01 -13.74 0.49
C VAL A 115 2.89 -14.47 1.49
N THR A 116 4.14 -14.03 1.60
CA THR A 116 5.10 -14.64 2.52
C THR A 116 4.88 -14.04 3.90
N PHE A 117 3.82 -14.46 4.60
CA PHE A 117 3.80 -14.25 6.04
C PHE A 117 4.58 -15.38 6.68
N GLU A 118 5.79 -15.09 7.12
CA GLU A 118 6.24 -15.66 8.38
C GLU A 118 5.35 -15.05 9.45
N ARG A 119 4.12 -15.56 9.58
CA ARG A 119 3.30 -15.28 10.75
C ARG A 119 4.03 -15.99 11.87
N ILE A 120 4.98 -15.29 12.49
CA ILE A 120 5.62 -15.76 13.71
C ILE A 120 4.45 -15.98 14.67
N GLU A 121 4.05 -17.24 14.85
CA GLU A 121 3.07 -17.66 15.86
C GLU A 121 3.74 -17.48 17.23
N GLU A 122 4.04 -16.23 17.57
CA GLU A 122 4.75 -15.80 18.78
C GLU A 122 3.90 -16.02 20.05
N GLN A 123 2.81 -16.79 19.95
CA GLN A 123 1.91 -17.11 21.06
C GLN A 123 1.52 -18.59 21.17
N ARG A 124 2.11 -19.52 20.39
CA ARG A 124 1.85 -20.97 20.57
C ARG A 124 2.99 -21.79 21.17
N GLU A 125 4.17 -21.21 21.37
CA GLU A 125 5.23 -21.88 22.13
C GLU A 125 5.07 -21.68 23.64
N LYS A 126 4.15 -22.44 24.22
CA LYS A 126 4.33 -22.90 25.61
C LYS A 126 3.78 -24.29 25.92
N THR A 127 3.59 -25.12 24.89
CA THR A 127 3.31 -26.54 25.11
C THR A 127 4.30 -27.38 24.34
N GLU A 128 5.05 -28.15 25.10
CA GLU A 128 6.17 -29.01 24.76
C GLU A 128 5.88 -29.95 23.58
N SER A 129 6.84 -29.99 22.64
CA SER A 129 7.54 -31.20 22.19
C SER A 129 6.69 -32.48 22.04
N THR A 130 6.50 -32.99 20.81
CA THR A 130 7.24 -34.18 20.31
C THR A 130 7.01 -34.46 18.80
N PHE A 131 8.13 -34.52 18.07
CA PHE A 131 8.38 -35.12 16.73
C PHE A 131 7.90 -34.48 15.42
N PRO A 132 8.76 -34.52 14.36
CA PRO A 132 8.47 -33.98 13.04
C PRO A 132 7.82 -35.04 12.16
N ASN A 133 6.58 -34.79 11.72
CA ASN A 133 5.99 -35.51 10.60
C ASN A 133 5.91 -34.54 9.41
N ASN A 134 6.82 -34.72 8.44
CA ASN A 134 6.88 -33.95 7.19
C ASN A 134 5.70 -34.33 6.27
N GLN A 135 4.48 -33.95 6.65
CA GLN A 135 3.38 -33.89 5.69
C GLN A 135 3.28 -32.47 5.16
N PRO A 136 3.14 -32.27 3.82
CA PRO A 136 2.90 -30.96 3.26
C PRO A 136 1.64 -30.40 3.91
N GLU A 137 1.81 -29.33 4.69
CA GLU A 137 0.71 -28.61 5.33
C GLU A 137 -0.31 -28.28 4.25
N LYS A 138 -1.45 -28.99 4.29
CA LYS A 138 -2.64 -28.56 3.57
C LYS A 138 -2.90 -27.14 4.02
N GLN A 139 -2.73 -26.20 3.09
CA GLN A 139 -3.10 -24.80 3.26
C GLN A 139 -4.53 -24.78 3.78
N THR A 140 -4.66 -24.61 5.09
CA THR A 140 -5.96 -24.59 5.72
C THR A 140 -6.52 -23.24 5.33
N THR A 141 -7.52 -23.23 4.45
CA THR A 141 -8.25 -22.02 4.08
C THR A 141 -8.83 -21.45 5.37
N LEU A 142 -8.12 -20.50 5.97
CA LEU A 142 -8.58 -19.77 7.14
C LEU A 142 -9.81 -18.99 6.71
N ASN A 143 -10.98 -19.55 6.96
CA ASN A 143 -12.24 -18.84 6.75
C ASN A 143 -12.28 -17.66 7.72
N PHE A 144 -12.09 -16.45 7.21
CA PHE A 144 -12.21 -15.24 8.01
C PHE A 144 -13.67 -15.03 8.41
N SER A 145 -13.89 -14.71 9.68
CA SER A 145 -15.22 -14.33 10.17
C SER A 145 -15.67 -13.00 9.56
N GLU A 146 -16.98 -12.82 9.41
CA GLU A 146 -17.60 -11.57 8.97
C GLU A 146 -17.10 -10.35 9.77
N LYS A 147 -16.92 -10.54 11.08
CA LYS A 147 -16.35 -9.51 11.96
C LYS A 147 -14.93 -9.10 11.55
N GLN A 148 -14.07 -10.04 11.17
CA GLN A 148 -12.70 -9.71 10.73
C GLN A 148 -12.71 -8.95 9.40
N TRP A 149 -13.63 -9.27 8.49
CA TRP A 149 -13.83 -8.51 7.25
C TRP A 149 -14.32 -7.09 7.51
N ALA A 150 -15.26 -6.91 8.44
CA ALA A 150 -15.70 -5.60 8.88
C ALA A 150 -14.55 -4.79 9.53
N ASP A 151 -13.77 -5.42 10.42
CA ASP A 151 -12.60 -4.81 11.06
C ASP A 151 -11.53 -4.40 10.04
N LEU A 152 -11.32 -5.21 9.00
CA LEU A 152 -10.45 -4.88 7.87
C LEU A 152 -10.97 -3.65 7.12
N GLY A 153 -12.26 -3.61 6.78
CA GLY A 153 -12.89 -2.45 6.14
C GLY A 153 -12.67 -1.18 6.95
N ILE A 154 -13.01 -1.21 8.24
CA ILE A 154 -12.82 -0.08 9.18
C ILE A 154 -11.35 0.38 9.20
N ARG A 155 -10.39 -0.56 9.17
CA ARG A 155 -8.96 -0.24 9.16
C ARG A 155 -8.55 0.47 7.87
N ILE A 156 -8.97 -0.05 6.71
CA ILE A 156 -8.70 0.57 5.40
C ILE A 156 -9.30 1.97 5.34
N GLN A 157 -10.54 2.16 5.79
CA GLN A 157 -11.18 3.46 5.88
C GLN A 157 -10.35 4.44 6.72
N LYS A 158 -9.99 4.05 7.94
CA LYS A 158 -9.22 4.90 8.87
C LYS A 158 -7.90 5.36 8.27
N PHE A 159 -7.21 4.48 7.56
CA PHE A 159 -5.97 4.84 6.88
C PHE A 159 -6.19 5.74 5.68
N SER A 160 -7.22 5.49 4.87
CA SER A 160 -7.58 6.38 3.75
C SER A 160 -7.87 7.80 4.21
N GLU A 161 -8.67 7.96 5.28
CA GLU A 161 -8.97 9.27 5.87
C GLU A 161 -7.73 9.93 6.47
N LEU A 162 -6.93 9.17 7.22
CA LEU A 162 -5.66 9.66 7.78
C LEU A 162 -4.74 10.17 6.66
N ASN A 163 -4.68 9.44 5.55
CA ASN A 163 -3.87 9.81 4.39
C ASN A 163 -4.29 11.18 3.84
N ASP A 164 -5.59 11.42 3.70
CA ASP A 164 -6.11 12.71 3.20
C ASP A 164 -5.81 13.85 4.17
N GLU A 165 -6.03 13.64 5.47
CA GLU A 165 -5.72 14.62 6.51
C GLU A 165 -4.23 14.99 6.51
N LEU A 166 -3.35 13.99 6.38
CA LEU A 166 -1.91 14.20 6.33
C LEU A 166 -1.49 14.86 5.01
N LYS A 167 -2.06 14.47 3.87
CA LYS A 167 -1.77 15.08 2.56
C LYS A 167 -2.09 16.58 2.56
N ILE A 168 -3.25 16.97 3.08
CA ILE A 168 -3.62 18.39 3.25
C ILE A 168 -2.60 19.13 4.13
N LEU A 169 -2.14 18.48 5.21
CA LEU A 169 -1.16 19.05 6.12
C LEU A 169 0.22 19.21 5.50
N VAL A 170 0.66 18.24 4.68
CA VAL A 170 1.92 18.34 3.95
C VAL A 170 1.84 19.45 2.91
N GLN A 171 0.81 19.43 2.05
CA GLN A 171 0.62 20.40 0.97
C GLN A 171 0.56 21.85 1.47
N ARG A 172 -0.12 22.12 2.60
CA ARG A 172 -0.18 23.48 3.19
C ARG A 172 1.17 24.03 3.65
N ASN A 173 2.15 23.16 3.90
CA ASN A 173 3.48 23.54 4.39
C ASN A 173 4.58 23.35 3.31
N SER A 174 4.21 23.01 2.07
CA SER A 174 5.15 22.62 1.00
C SER A 174 5.80 23.81 0.29
N SER A 175 6.42 24.73 1.02
CA SER A 175 7.52 25.52 0.45
C SER A 175 8.83 24.71 0.39
N GLU A 176 8.88 23.55 1.05
CA GLU A 176 10.02 22.64 1.03
C GLU A 176 10.10 21.85 -0.30
N PRO A 177 11.31 21.73 -0.89
CA PRO A 177 11.51 20.92 -2.10
C PRO A 177 11.16 19.45 -1.84
N LEU A 178 10.60 18.78 -2.85
CA LEU A 178 10.14 17.37 -2.87
C LEU A 178 11.01 16.33 -2.12
N PRO A 179 12.36 16.36 -2.11
CA PRO A 179 13.13 15.41 -1.29
C PRO A 179 12.85 15.53 0.21
N ASN A 180 12.51 16.72 0.70
CA ASN A 180 12.29 17.03 2.12
C ASN A 180 10.83 16.89 2.57
N GLN A 181 9.91 16.56 1.66
CA GLN A 181 8.53 16.35 2.05
C GLN A 181 8.43 15.09 2.91
N PRO A 182 7.74 15.17 4.06
CA PRO A 182 7.55 14.02 4.93
C PRO A 182 6.77 12.95 4.18
N ARG A 183 7.24 11.70 4.27
CA ARG A 183 6.67 10.58 3.54
C ARG A 183 5.88 9.66 4.46
N LEU A 184 4.87 9.05 3.89
CA LEU A 184 4.04 8.01 4.51
C LEU A 184 4.19 6.75 3.67
N HIS A 185 4.39 5.62 4.32
CA HIS A 185 4.46 4.34 3.63
C HIS A 185 3.59 3.32 4.34
N TYR A 186 2.75 2.65 3.57
CA TYR A 186 1.90 1.56 4.03
C TYR A 186 2.55 0.24 3.68
N HIS A 187 2.62 -0.67 4.63
CA HIS A 187 3.22 -2.00 4.46
C HIS A 187 2.39 -3.06 5.18
N ILE A 188 2.70 -4.33 4.93
CA ILE A 188 1.92 -5.49 5.35
C ILE A 188 2.87 -6.53 5.92
N ASP A 189 3.16 -6.43 7.20
CA ASP A 189 3.97 -7.45 7.88
C ASP A 189 3.05 -8.35 8.71
N HIS A 190 2.12 -7.72 9.44
CA HIS A 190 1.17 -8.37 10.34
C HIS A 190 -0.19 -7.70 10.19
N GLY A 191 -0.61 -7.57 8.94
CA GLY A 191 -1.70 -6.75 8.47
C GLY A 191 -1.28 -5.32 8.12
N LEU A 192 -2.23 -4.55 7.60
CA LEU A 192 -2.02 -3.21 7.08
C LEU A 192 -1.54 -2.27 8.19
N ARG A 193 -0.36 -1.69 8.00
CA ARG A 193 0.28 -0.73 8.92
C ARG A 193 0.80 0.48 8.17
N ILE A 194 1.02 1.57 8.89
CA ILE A 194 1.63 2.79 8.36
C ILE A 194 2.95 3.10 9.07
N ALA A 195 4.01 3.21 8.29
CA ALA A 195 5.31 3.73 8.71
C ALA A 195 5.38 5.23 8.38
N ILE A 196 5.73 6.03 9.39
CA ILE A 196 5.66 7.48 9.32
C ILE A 196 6.99 8.10 9.72
N ASP A 197 7.44 9.08 8.94
CA ASP A 197 8.58 9.92 9.26
C ASP A 197 8.32 10.73 10.57
N PRO A 198 9.20 10.62 11.59
CA PRO A 198 9.06 11.35 12.85
C PRO A 198 8.96 12.87 12.71
N THR A 199 9.44 13.46 11.62
CA THR A 199 9.27 14.90 11.33
C THR A 199 7.79 15.31 11.25
N ILE A 200 6.90 14.39 10.86
CA ILE A 200 5.44 14.63 10.86
C ILE A 200 4.94 14.92 12.26
N LYS A 201 5.52 14.30 13.30
CA LYS A 201 5.14 14.51 14.69
C LYS A 201 5.25 15.98 15.11
N MET A 202 6.26 16.69 14.59
CA MET A 202 6.44 18.12 14.81
C MET A 202 5.41 18.94 14.04
N LYS A 203 5.13 18.58 12.78
CA LYS A 203 4.15 19.28 11.93
C LYS A 203 2.69 19.14 12.44
N ILE A 204 2.37 18.05 13.14
CA ILE A 204 1.03 17.84 13.75
C ILE A 204 0.91 18.37 15.19
N LYS A 205 1.96 19.00 15.76
CA LYS A 205 1.97 19.47 17.16
C LYS A 205 0.84 20.44 17.51
N ASN A 206 0.28 21.16 16.53
CA ASN A 206 -0.81 22.11 16.76
C ASN A 206 -2.19 21.56 16.37
N ARG A 207 -2.30 20.29 15.94
CA ARG A 207 -3.55 19.64 15.53
C ARG A 207 -3.95 18.60 16.57
N LYS A 208 -4.75 18.99 17.56
CA LYS A 208 -5.13 18.10 18.68
C LYS A 208 -5.80 16.81 18.20
N GLN A 209 -6.81 16.90 17.34
CA GLN A 209 -7.56 15.76 16.80
C GLN A 209 -6.65 14.76 16.06
N LEU A 210 -5.85 15.22 15.10
CA LEU A 210 -4.93 14.35 14.35
C LEU A 210 -3.90 13.68 15.27
N ARG A 211 -3.39 14.38 16.28
CA ARG A 211 -2.47 13.79 17.27
C ARG A 211 -3.13 12.70 18.10
N GLU A 212 -4.39 12.88 18.49
CA GLU A 212 -5.16 11.85 19.19
C GLU A 212 -5.41 10.64 18.30
N LYS A 213 -5.77 10.85 17.03
CA LYS A 213 -5.91 9.79 16.01
C LYS A 213 -4.61 8.97 15.85
N MET A 214 -3.47 9.66 15.69
CA MET A 214 -2.15 9.03 15.54
C MET A 214 -1.75 8.24 16.80
N ARG A 215 -1.97 8.80 17.99
CA ARG A 215 -1.72 8.08 19.26
C ARG A 215 -2.60 6.86 19.41
N HIS A 216 -3.85 6.91 18.94
CA HIS A 216 -4.74 5.76 18.97
C HIS A 216 -4.24 4.64 18.05
N LEU A 217 -3.81 4.97 16.82
CA LEU A 217 -3.23 4.01 15.89
C LEU A 217 -1.91 3.41 16.40
N GLU A 218 -1.07 4.23 17.05
CA GLU A 218 0.17 3.78 17.70
C GLU A 218 -0.13 2.77 18.82
N LYS A 219 -1.14 3.04 19.68
CA LYS A 219 -1.60 2.10 20.72
C LYS A 219 -2.12 0.79 20.12
N GLN A 220 -2.75 0.84 18.96
CA GLN A 220 -3.24 -0.33 18.24
C GLN A 220 -2.14 -1.07 17.46
N ARG A 221 -0.89 -0.60 17.51
CA ARG A 221 0.25 -1.12 16.71
C ARG A 221 -0.02 -1.08 15.20
N LEU A 222 -0.87 -0.15 14.77
CA LEU A 222 -1.21 0.11 13.37
C LEU A 222 -0.31 1.18 12.75
N LEU A 223 0.42 1.93 13.58
CA LEU A 223 1.31 3.00 13.20
C LEU A 223 2.69 2.78 13.84
N GLU A 224 3.73 2.93 13.03
CA GLU A 224 5.12 2.85 13.46
C GLU A 224 5.87 4.15 13.10
N TRP A 225 6.59 4.71 14.08
CA TRP A 225 7.48 5.84 13.86
C TRP A 225 8.88 5.34 13.51
N ARG A 226 9.34 5.54 12.27
CA ARG A 226 10.65 5.03 11.81
C ARG A 226 11.70 6.13 11.73
N LYS A 227 12.74 6.04 12.56
CA LYS A 227 13.80 7.07 12.64
C LYS A 227 14.60 7.20 11.34
N ASP A 228 14.89 6.07 10.70
CA ASP A 228 15.69 5.99 9.47
C ASP A 228 14.84 5.89 8.21
N PHE A 229 13.56 6.27 8.30
CA PHE A 229 12.58 6.12 7.24
C PHE A 229 13.03 6.70 5.90
N ARG A 230 13.64 7.89 5.91
CA ARG A 230 14.20 8.50 4.70
C ARG A 230 15.26 7.60 4.07
N THR A 231 16.22 7.13 4.87
CA THR A 231 17.32 6.29 4.43
C THR A 231 16.80 4.97 3.84
N GLU A 232 15.83 4.35 4.51
CA GLU A 232 15.15 3.13 4.04
C GLU A 232 14.46 3.36 2.69
N MET A 233 13.68 4.43 2.55
CA MET A 233 12.99 4.75 1.30
C MET A 233 13.94 5.13 0.17
N GLU A 234 15.07 5.77 0.46
CA GLU A 234 16.12 6.03 -0.52
C GLU A 234 16.81 4.76 -0.99
N CYS A 235 17.10 3.84 -0.06
CA CYS A 235 17.66 2.53 -0.39
C CYS A 235 16.70 1.76 -1.30
N LEU A 236 15.43 1.64 -0.90
CA LEU A 236 14.39 0.97 -1.70
C LEU A 236 14.24 1.60 -3.09
N ARG A 237 14.32 2.93 -3.19
CA ARG A 237 14.27 3.62 -4.49
C ARG A 237 15.47 3.27 -5.36
N ARG A 238 16.68 3.21 -4.80
CA ARG A 238 17.89 2.81 -5.56
C ARG A 238 17.78 1.36 -6.02
N ASP A 239 17.30 0.47 -5.17
CA ASP A 239 17.12 -0.95 -5.50
C ASP A 239 16.11 -1.12 -6.64
N MET A 240 14.97 -0.43 -6.57
CA MET A 240 13.98 -0.40 -7.65
C MET A 240 14.53 0.17 -8.96
N GLN A 241 15.39 1.18 -8.91
CA GLN A 241 16.06 1.71 -10.10
C GLN A 241 17.05 0.70 -10.70
N SER A 242 17.78 -0.02 -9.86
CA SER A 242 18.68 -1.09 -10.29
C SER A 242 17.92 -2.25 -10.94
N LEU A 243 16.79 -2.67 -10.36
CA LEU A 243 15.91 -3.68 -10.95
C LEU A 243 15.35 -3.26 -12.31
N ARG A 244 14.95 -1.99 -12.47
CA ARG A 244 14.53 -1.45 -13.78
C ARG A 244 15.65 -1.51 -14.82
N LYS A 245 16.90 -1.26 -14.43
CA LYS A 245 18.06 -1.40 -15.32
C LYS A 245 18.26 -2.85 -15.73
N LEU A 246 18.16 -3.80 -14.79
CA LEU A 246 18.28 -5.23 -15.07
C LEU A 246 17.20 -5.73 -16.03
N LYS A 247 15.93 -5.35 -15.83
CA LYS A 247 14.85 -5.75 -16.74
C LYS A 247 15.07 -5.23 -18.16
N ARG A 248 15.56 -3.99 -18.31
CA ARG A 248 15.94 -3.44 -19.63
C ARG A 248 17.08 -4.23 -20.27
N LEU A 249 18.05 -4.70 -19.49
CA LEU A 249 19.14 -5.53 -20.01
C LEU A 249 18.63 -6.89 -20.49
N GLU A 250 17.69 -7.51 -19.76
CA GLU A 250 17.06 -8.78 -20.17
C GLU A 250 16.25 -8.61 -21.47
N GLU A 251 15.51 -7.52 -21.61
CA GLU A 251 14.78 -7.19 -22.85
C GLU A 251 15.75 -6.98 -24.03
N LEU A 252 16.89 -6.33 -23.77
CA LEU A 252 17.95 -6.15 -24.77
C LEU A 252 18.65 -7.47 -25.15
N GLU A 253 18.81 -8.39 -24.22
CA GLU A 253 19.37 -9.72 -24.47
C GLU A 253 18.43 -10.56 -25.33
N LYS A 254 17.12 -10.58 -25.03
CA LYS A 254 16.09 -11.20 -25.88
C LYS A 254 16.06 -10.61 -27.29
N LEU A 255 16.25 -9.28 -27.41
CA LEU A 255 16.40 -8.62 -28.72
C LEU A 255 17.71 -9.00 -29.44
N LYS A 256 18.79 -9.28 -28.71
CA LYS A 256 20.06 -9.74 -29.28
C LYS A 256 19.97 -11.18 -29.77
N GLU A 257 19.20 -12.04 -29.10
CA GLU A 257 18.87 -13.39 -29.60
C GLU A 257 18.03 -13.33 -30.88
N LEU A 258 17.12 -12.37 -30.99
CA LEU A 258 16.38 -12.09 -32.23
C LEU A 258 17.26 -11.53 -33.36
N ARG A 259 18.44 -10.95 -33.03
CA ARG A 259 19.43 -10.48 -34.01
C ARG A 259 20.09 -11.62 -34.82
N GLY A 260 19.83 -12.89 -34.47
CA GLY A 260 20.16 -14.06 -35.30
C GLY A 260 19.24 -14.25 -36.52
N LEU A 261 18.12 -13.52 -36.62
CA LEU A 261 17.19 -13.55 -37.75
C LEU A 261 17.25 -12.19 -38.47
N GLY A 262 17.73 -12.20 -39.70
CA GLY A 262 18.31 -11.03 -40.34
C GLY A 262 17.34 -9.88 -40.64
N SER A 263 17.69 -8.68 -40.19
CA SER A 263 17.51 -7.45 -40.98
C SER A 263 18.47 -6.38 -40.44
N LEU A 264 19.53 -6.12 -41.20
CA LEU A 264 20.59 -5.16 -40.88
C LEU A 264 20.12 -3.68 -40.95
N GLU A 265 18.88 -3.44 -41.40
CA GLU A 265 18.40 -2.11 -41.77
C GLU A 265 17.85 -1.31 -40.56
N ALA A 266 17.35 -2.00 -39.53
CA ALA A 266 16.90 -1.38 -38.28
C ALA A 266 18.06 -0.94 -37.36
N LEU A 267 19.29 -1.36 -37.64
CA LEU A 267 20.48 -1.03 -36.86
C LEU A 267 21.07 0.34 -37.23
N LYS A 268 20.81 0.83 -38.46
CA LYS A 268 21.32 2.11 -38.96
C LYS A 268 20.63 3.32 -38.32
N THR A 269 19.44 3.13 -37.75
CA THR A 269 18.74 4.16 -36.96
C THR A 269 19.21 4.24 -35.50
N LEU A 270 19.98 3.25 -35.03
CA LEU A 270 20.48 3.16 -33.65
C LEU A 270 21.87 3.78 -33.43
N GLU A 271 22.58 4.16 -34.50
CA GLU A 271 23.88 4.84 -34.43
C GLU A 271 23.79 6.28 -33.86
N GLY A 272 22.57 6.81 -33.69
CA GLY A 272 22.30 8.09 -33.04
C GLY A 272 22.11 8.05 -31.52
N LEU A 273 22.14 6.86 -30.88
CA LEU A 273 22.07 6.75 -29.43
C LEU A 273 23.49 6.77 -28.85
N GLU A 274 23.92 7.98 -28.46
CA GLU A 274 25.21 8.23 -27.82
C GLU A 274 25.40 7.30 -26.61
N PHE A 275 26.39 6.43 -26.73
CA PHE A 275 26.72 5.39 -25.75
C PHE A 275 27.30 6.07 -24.49
N ILE A 276 26.51 6.19 -23.42
CA ILE A 276 27.04 6.58 -22.11
C ILE A 276 27.58 5.31 -21.45
N PRO A 277 28.90 5.15 -21.25
CA PRO A 277 29.42 3.98 -20.58
C PRO A 277 28.91 3.92 -19.13
N PRO A 278 28.56 2.74 -18.60
CA PRO A 278 28.17 2.61 -17.20
C PRO A 278 29.37 2.92 -16.32
N VAL A 279 29.37 4.08 -15.67
CA VAL A 279 30.30 4.36 -14.57
C VAL A 279 29.83 3.57 -13.36
N ILE A 280 30.28 2.32 -13.28
CA ILE A 280 30.21 1.54 -12.05
C ILE A 280 31.28 2.12 -11.13
N ASN A 281 30.85 2.90 -10.15
CA ASN A 281 31.77 3.40 -9.13
C ASN A 281 32.20 2.23 -8.25
N VAL A 282 33.46 1.82 -8.41
CA VAL A 282 34.10 0.69 -7.71
C VAL A 282 34.01 0.86 -6.18
N ASP A 283 34.01 2.10 -5.69
CA ASP A 283 33.90 2.41 -4.27
C ASP A 283 32.53 1.99 -3.68
N SER A 284 31.46 2.07 -4.48
CA SER A 284 30.12 1.64 -4.07
C SER A 284 30.06 0.14 -3.86
N ILE A 285 30.71 -0.65 -4.73
CA ILE A 285 30.79 -2.11 -4.58
C ILE A 285 31.60 -2.47 -3.34
N GLN A 286 32.74 -1.81 -3.14
CA GLN A 286 33.60 -2.07 -1.99
C GLN A 286 32.89 -1.76 -0.66
N SER A 287 32.05 -0.72 -0.63
CA SER A 287 31.23 -0.39 0.55
C SER A 287 30.21 -1.47 0.90
N ILE A 288 29.56 -2.07 -0.10
CA ILE A 288 28.56 -3.13 0.07
C ILE A 288 29.24 -4.41 0.54
N VAL A 289 30.36 -4.79 -0.08
CA VAL A 289 31.15 -5.97 0.31
C VAL A 289 31.66 -5.85 1.74
N ASN A 290 32.21 -4.69 2.12
CA ASN A 290 32.69 -4.46 3.49
C ASN A 290 31.55 -4.50 4.51
N LYS A 291 30.37 -4.00 4.17
CA LYS A 291 29.18 -4.07 5.02
C LYS A 291 28.75 -5.52 5.24
N SER A 292 28.63 -6.31 4.17
CA SER A 292 28.25 -7.72 4.25
C SER A 292 29.28 -8.59 4.98
N LEU A 293 30.58 -8.33 4.81
CA LEU A 293 31.65 -9.02 5.56
C LEU A 293 31.59 -8.70 7.06
N LYS A 294 31.30 -7.45 7.43
CA LYS A 294 31.12 -7.03 8.82
C LYS A 294 29.89 -7.66 9.46
N GLU A 295 28.78 -7.73 8.73
CA GLU A 295 27.53 -8.38 9.16
C GLU A 295 27.70 -9.91 9.32
N ALA A 296 28.55 -10.54 8.50
CA ALA A 296 28.92 -11.94 8.62
C ALA A 296 29.93 -12.24 9.75
N GLY A 297 30.35 -11.23 10.53
CA GLY A 297 31.35 -11.40 11.59
C GLY A 297 32.78 -11.65 11.09
N ILE A 298 33.03 -11.47 9.79
CA ILE A 298 34.36 -11.62 9.19
C ILE A 298 35.10 -10.29 9.38
N GLY A 299 35.83 -10.19 10.48
CA GLY A 299 36.71 -9.05 10.73
C GLY A 299 37.85 -9.03 9.70
N LEU A 300 37.85 -8.06 8.79
CA LEU A 300 39.02 -7.77 7.95
C LEU A 300 40.16 -7.35 8.89
N GLY A 301 41.11 -8.26 9.12
CA GLY A 301 42.28 -8.02 9.95
C GLY A 301 43.01 -6.79 9.46
N ASN A 302 43.05 -5.74 10.28
CA ASN A 302 43.82 -4.54 10.01
C ASN A 302 45.30 -4.92 9.89
N ASN A 303 45.78 -5.04 8.66
CA ASN A 303 47.20 -5.18 8.37
C ASN A 303 47.90 -3.87 8.78
N LYS A 304 48.35 -3.82 10.03
CA LYS A 304 49.29 -2.80 10.49
C LYS A 304 50.54 -2.90 9.62
N LYS A 305 50.72 -1.92 8.74
CA LYS A 305 52.03 -1.66 8.11
C LYS A 305 53.03 -1.39 9.23
N GLN A 306 53.95 -2.32 9.43
CA GLN A 306 55.24 -2.05 10.07
C GLN A 306 56.04 -1.20 9.08
N ASN A 307 56.31 0.04 9.48
CA ASN A 307 57.50 0.79 9.08
C ASN A 307 58.40 0.85 10.32
#